data_AF-A0A1M5RXF9-F1
#
_entry.id   AF-A0A1M5RXF9-F1
#
_cell.length_a   1.000
_cell.length_b   1.000
_cell.length_c   1.000
_cell.angle_alpha   90.00
_cell.angle_beta   90.00
_cell.angle_gamma   90.00
#
_symmetry.space_group_name_H-M   'P 1'
#
loop_
_entity.id
_entity.type
_entity.pdbx_description
1 polymer ?
#
loop_
_entity_poly.entity_id
_entity_poly.type
_entity_poly.pdbx_seq_one_letter_code
_entity_poly.pdbx_strand_id
1 'polypeptide(L)' 'METIKTLSGMLPICASCKKIRNDTGSWEEVESYVKRHSDAEFTHGICPNCARKLYGDLYDEEE' A
#
# COMPACT_ATOMS: atom_id res chain seq x y z
N MET A 1 -3.97 26.52 -5.81
CA MET A 1 -4.86 25.37 -6.04
C MET A 1 -3.97 24.21 -6.41
N GLU A 2 -3.80 23.24 -5.52
CA GLU A 2 -3.09 22.00 -5.83
C GLU A 2 -4.02 21.09 -6.61
N THR A 3 -3.69 20.84 -7.87
CA THR A 3 -4.43 19.91 -8.72
C THR A 3 -4.10 18.49 -8.25
N ILE A 4 -5.09 17.78 -7.71
CA ILE A 4 -4.93 16.37 -7.31
C ILE A 4 -4.60 15.57 -8.58
N LYS A 5 -3.36 15.09 -8.70
CA LYS A 5 -2.98 14.13 -9.74
C LYS A 5 -3.71 12.82 -9.48
N THR A 6 -4.72 12.53 -10.30
CA THR A 6 -5.48 11.29 -10.19
C THR A 6 -4.80 10.20 -10.99
N LEU A 7 -4.37 9.12 -10.32
CA LEU A 7 -3.92 7.91 -11.00
C LEU A 7 -5.16 7.19 -11.55
N SER A 8 -5.28 7.09 -12.86
CA SER A 8 -6.46 6.52 -13.54
C SER A 8 -6.09 5.43 -14.54
N GLY A 9 -6.95 4.42 -14.68
CA GLY A 9 -6.78 3.32 -15.64
C GLY A 9 -6.69 1.95 -15.00
N MET A 10 -6.37 0.92 -15.80
CA MET A 10 -6.15 -0.44 -15.30
C MET A 10 -4.67 -0.66 -15.00
N LEU A 11 -4.36 -0.93 -13.72
CA LEU A 11 -3.00 -1.25 -13.28
C LEU A 11 -2.83 -2.77 -13.21
N PRO A 12 -1.92 -3.37 -14.00
CA PRO A 12 -1.67 -4.81 -13.94
C PRO A 12 -0.95 -5.18 -12.63
N ILE A 13 -1.60 -6.02 -11.81
CA ILE A 13 -1.04 -6.53 -10.55
C ILE A 13 -0.83 -8.04 -10.59
N CYS A 14 0.17 -8.54 -9.85
CA CYS A 14 0.38 -9.97 -9.69
C CYS A 14 -0.68 -10.55 -8.75
N ALA A 15 -1.38 -11.59 -9.17
CA ALA A 15 -2.44 -12.21 -8.35
C ALA A 15 -1.90 -12.79 -7.04
N SER A 16 -0.65 -13.26 -7.03
CA SER A 16 0.00 -13.89 -5.87
C SER A 16 0.63 -12.88 -4.91
N CYS A 17 1.60 -12.09 -5.38
CA CYS A 17 2.38 -11.18 -4.51
C CYS A 17 1.90 -9.73 -4.53
N LYS A 18 0.87 -9.38 -5.31
CA LYS A 18 0.28 -8.03 -5.42
C LYS A 18 1.20 -6.91 -5.94
N LYS A 19 2.42 -7.23 -6.37
CA LYS A 19 3.31 -6.29 -7.08
C LYS A 19 2.64 -5.73 -8.33
N ILE A 20 2.93 -4.47 -8.67
CA ILE A 20 2.49 -3.83 -9.91
C ILE A 20 3.54 -4.08 -11.00
N ARG A 21 3.06 -4.36 -12.22
CA ARG A 21 3.92 -4.36 -13.41
C ARG A 21 3.99 -2.93 -13.95
N ASN A 22 5.19 -2.39 -14.03
CA ASN A 22 5.44 -1.03 -14.49
C ASN A 22 5.60 -0.94 -16.01
N ASP A 23 5.85 0.28 -16.51
CA ASP A 23 5.95 0.58 -17.94
C ASP A 23 7.17 -0.08 -18.61
N THR A 24 8.21 -0.45 -17.85
CA THR A 24 9.37 -1.21 -18.35
C THR A 24 9.12 -2.72 -18.34
N GLY A 25 7.94 -3.15 -17.90
CA GLY A 25 7.56 -4.56 -17.78
C GLY A 25 8.09 -5.26 -16.52
N SER A 26 8.78 -4.53 -15.64
CA SER A 26 9.32 -5.01 -14.37
C SER A 26 8.24 -5.02 -13.28
N TRP A 27 8.45 -5.84 -12.24
CA TRP A 27 7.54 -5.93 -11.09
C TRP A 27 8.11 -5.16 -9.89
N GLU A 28 7.30 -4.27 -9.31
CA GLU A 28 7.68 -3.48 -8.14
C GLU A 28 6.55 -3.40 -7.10
N GLU A 29 6.90 -2.94 -5.89
CA GLU A 29 5.91 -2.73 -4.83
C GLU A 29 4.92 -1.63 -5.21
N VAL A 30 3.65 -1.79 -4.80
CA VAL A 30 2.58 -0.85 -5.12
C VAL A 30 2.89 0.56 -4.60
N GLU A 31 3.44 0.65 -3.39
CA GLU A 31 3.82 1.92 -2.75
C GLU A 31 4.84 2.68 -3.59
N SER A 32 5.86 1.99 -4.10
CA SER A 32 6.89 2.56 -4.98
C SER A 32 6.30 3.10 -6.28
N TYR A 33 5.37 2.34 -6.88
CA TYR A 33 4.69 2.77 -8.10
C TYR A 33 3.81 4.00 -7.83
N VAL A 34 2.96 3.97 -6.81
CA VAL A 34 2.04 5.09 -6.51
C VAL A 34 2.81 6.35 -6.14
N LYS A 35 3.86 6.25 -5.33
CA LYS A 35 4.71 7.40 -4.95
C LYS A 35 5.42 8.03 -6.15
N ARG A 36 5.80 7.24 -7.16
CA ARG A 36 6.42 7.77 -8.39
C ARG A 36 5.40 8.43 -9.33
N HIS A 37 4.17 7.94 -9.35
CA HIS A 37 3.13 8.36 -10.30
C HIS A 37 2.07 9.31 -9.70
N SER A 38 2.22 9.73 -8.44
CA SER A 38 1.32 10.68 -7.75
C SER A 38 2.08 11.47 -6.69
N ASP A 39 1.43 12.48 -6.10
CA ASP A 39 2.00 13.25 -4.99
C ASP A 39 1.67 12.60 -3.61
N ALA A 40 1.34 11.29 -3.59
CA ALA A 40 0.99 10.57 -2.38
C ALA A 40 2.22 10.14 -1.58
N GLU A 41 2.15 10.35 -0.26
CA GLU A 41 3.14 9.87 0.71
C GLU A 41 2.54 8.76 1.57
N PHE A 42 3.35 7.75 1.89
CA PHE A 42 2.95 6.60 2.70
C PHE A 42 3.56 6.68 4.10
N THR A 43 2.74 6.39 5.10
CA THR A 43 3.17 6.22 6.49
C THR A 43 2.97 4.78 6.92
N HIS A 44 3.82 4.27 7.81
CA HIS A 44 3.69 2.94 8.36
C HIS A 44 2.72 2.94 9.55
N GLY A 45 1.73 2.06 9.51
CA GLY A 45 0.79 1.82 10.61
C GLY A 45 0.37 0.37 10.64
N ILE A 46 -0.10 -0.10 11.80
CA ILE A 46 -0.60 -1.46 11.98
C ILE A 46 -2.11 -1.36 12.25
N CYS A 47 -2.93 -1.97 11.40
CA CYS A 47 -4.37 -1.97 11.61
C CYS A 47 -4.76 -2.88 12.80
N PRO A 48 -5.94 -2.71 13.42
CA PRO A 48 -6.34 -3.49 14.59
C PRO A 48 -6.33 -5.01 14.36
N ASN A 49 -6.63 -5.48 13.14
CA ASN A 49 -6.54 -6.91 12.81
C ASN A 49 -5.10 -7.43 12.81
N CYS A 50 -4.17 -6.69 12.18
CA CYS A 50 -2.76 -7.05 12.18
C CYS A 50 -2.18 -6.95 13.59
N ALA A 51 -2.59 -5.94 14.36
CA ALA A 51 -2.12 -5.73 15.71
C ALA A 51 -2.55 -6.89 16.64
N ARG A 52 -3.84 -7.28 16.64
CA ARG A 52 -4.30 -8.48 17.36
C ARG A 52 -3.60 -9.76 16.92
N LYS A 53 -3.30 -9.91 15.63
CA LYS A 53 -2.60 -11.10 15.13
C LYS A 53 -1.15 -11.17 15.62
N LEU A 54 -0.45 -10.04 15.70
CA LEU A 54 0.97 -9.98 16.05
C LEU A 54 1.22 -9.83 17.55
N TYR A 55 0.30 -9.14 18.25
CA TYR A 55 0.46 -8.69 19.62
C TYR A 55 -0.81 -8.96 20.46
N GLY A 56 -1.61 -9.98 20.11
CA GLY A 56 -2.91 -10.25 20.73
C GLY A 56 -2.89 -10.21 22.25
N ASP A 57 -1.88 -10.83 22.87
CA ASP A 57 -1.70 -10.83 24.33
C ASP A 57 -1.51 -9.43 24.94
N LEU A 58 -0.98 -8.46 24.19
CA LEU A 58 -0.79 -7.07 24.60
C LEU A 58 -1.93 -6.14 24.16
N TYR A 59 -2.78 -6.59 23.24
CA TYR A 59 -3.81 -5.77 22.60
C TYR A 59 -5.18 -5.91 23.29
N ASP A 60 -5.39 -7.02 24.00
CA ASP A 60 -6.66 -7.34 24.67
C ASP A 60 -6.64 -7.02 26.19
N GLU A 61 -5.53 -6.50 26.75
CA GLU A 61 -5.37 -6.20 28.19
C GLU A 61 -5.78 -4.78 28.63
N GLU A 62 -6.24 -3.91 27.73
CA GLU A 62 -6.79 -2.60 28.10
C GLU A 62 -8.32 -2.58 28.01
N GLU A 63 -8.97 -3.04 29.08
CA GLU A 63 -10.38 -2.72 29.42
C GLU A 63 -10.49 -2.15 30.84
#